data_AF-A0A8H6C134-F1
#
_entry.id   AF-A0A8H6C134-F1
#
_cell.length_a   1.000
_cell.length_b   1.000
_cell.length_c   1.000
_cell.angle_alpha   90.00
_cell.angle_beta   90.00
_cell.angle_gamma   90.00
#
_symmetry.space_group_name_H-M   'P 1'
#
loop_
_entity.id
_entity.type
_entity.pdbx_description
1 polymer ?
#
loop_
_entity_poly.entity_id
_entity_poly.type
_entity_poly.pdbx_seq_one_letter_code
_entity_poly.pdbx_strand_id
1 'polypeptide(L)'
;MKDILVIHIGAGKHDPNKSKKYKTLLRNALSKTSIVEASDVIESSPLTNTGYGSSLNLLGKVECDASFITNDKIGAVVNMSCKNPTKELFRVFQYLDTLYESDETDLTSPVMLTYPLLKNLVPHIVDDDLVSEKSRKYMTCTKTRFSKVIIQNIVPYPMRFSILLASLIYSTTRRQL
;
A
#
# COMPACT_ATOMS: atom_id res chain seq x y z
N MET A 1 -14.74 6.35 30.71
CA MET A 1 -13.32 6.26 30.31
C MET A 1 -13.02 7.40 29.35
N LYS A 2 -11.77 7.87 29.28
CA LYS A 2 -11.34 8.80 28.23
C LYS A 2 -10.68 7.97 27.12
N ASP A 3 -11.11 8.19 25.90
CA ASP A 3 -10.50 7.56 24.74
C ASP A 3 -9.11 8.17 24.49
N ILE A 4 -8.15 7.34 24.12
CA ILE A 4 -6.77 7.76 23.85
C ILE A 4 -6.44 7.45 22.40
N LEU A 5 -6.12 8.48 21.62
CA LEU A 5 -5.65 8.35 20.25
C LEU A 5 -4.13 8.48 20.20
N VAL A 6 -3.47 7.48 19.62
CA VAL A 6 -2.01 7.48 19.38
C VAL A 6 -1.76 7.34 17.89
N ILE A 7 -0.88 8.19 17.34
CA ILE A 7 -0.54 8.21 15.92
C ILE A 7 0.99 8.17 15.78
N HIS A 8 1.51 7.37 14.85
CA HIS A 8 2.90 7.41 14.41
C HIS A 8 2.97 7.63 12.89
N ILE A 9 4.05 8.24 12.40
CA ILE A 9 4.27 8.55 10.97
C ILE A 9 5.36 7.67 10.34
N GLY A 10 5.48 6.45 10.85
CA GLY A 10 6.54 5.50 10.47
C GLY A 10 7.85 5.65 11.25
N ALA A 11 8.55 4.53 11.40
CA ALA A 11 9.89 4.47 11.98
C ALA A 11 10.95 4.64 10.88
N GLY A 12 12.03 5.36 11.17
CA GLY A 12 13.12 5.56 10.22
C GLY A 12 13.97 6.78 10.53
N LYS A 13 14.85 7.14 9.59
CA LYS A 13 15.70 8.34 9.70
C LYS A 13 14.89 9.59 9.35
N HIS A 14 14.36 10.24 10.37
CA HIS A 14 13.66 11.51 10.24
C HIS A 14 14.65 12.66 10.03
N ASP A 15 14.46 13.41 8.95
CA ASP A 15 15.23 14.63 8.67
C ASP A 15 14.95 15.69 9.76
N PRO A 16 15.95 16.13 10.53
CA PRO A 16 15.76 17.12 11.60
C PRO A 16 15.11 18.42 11.11
N ASN A 17 15.40 18.83 9.87
CA ASN A 17 14.85 20.05 9.27
C ASN A 17 13.33 19.97 9.04
N LYS A 18 12.78 18.75 8.96
CA LYS A 18 11.34 18.50 8.79
C LYS A 18 10.60 18.27 10.11
N SER A 19 11.31 18.22 11.24
CA SER A 19 10.74 17.95 12.57
C SER A 19 9.56 18.88 12.91
N LYS A 20 9.70 20.19 12.64
CA LYS A 20 8.61 21.15 12.85
C LYS A 20 7.37 20.81 12.01
N LYS A 21 7.56 20.44 10.74
CA LYS A 21 6.46 20.08 9.83
C LYS A 21 5.76 18.80 10.28
N TYR A 22 6.52 17.78 10.70
CA TYR A 22 5.95 16.54 11.24
C TYR A 22 5.14 16.78 12.52
N LYS A 23 5.64 17.59 13.45
CA LYS A 23 4.91 17.94 14.68
C LYS A 23 3.62 18.72 14.40
N THR A 24 3.65 19.66 13.47
CA THR A 24 2.44 20.39 13.05
C THR A 24 1.42 19.46 12.42
N LEU A 25 1.85 18.54 11.54
CA LEU A 25 0.99 17.53 10.93
C LEU A 25 0.31 16.65 11.98
N LEU A 26 1.10 16.09 12.91
CA LEU A 26 0.60 15.26 14.00
C LEU A 26 -0.38 16.01 14.91
N ARG A 27 -0.12 17.28 15.25
CA ARG A 27 -1.05 18.08 16.04
C ARG A 27 -2.37 18.32 15.32
N ASN A 28 -2.33 18.56 14.01
CA ASN A 28 -3.54 18.70 13.21
C ASN A 28 -4.35 17.39 13.19
N ALA A 29 -3.69 16.24 12.99
CA ALA A 29 -4.35 14.94 13.02
C ALA A 29 -4.95 14.62 14.39
N LEU A 30 -4.22 14.89 15.48
CA LEU A 30 -4.69 14.67 16.86
C LEU A 30 -5.80 15.65 17.29
N SER A 31 -6.03 16.72 16.54
CA SER A 31 -7.17 17.62 16.80
C SER A 31 -8.50 17.08 16.25
N LYS A 32 -8.47 15.97 15.51
CA LYS A 32 -9.66 15.32 14.95
C LYS A 32 -10.31 14.40 15.97
N THR A 33 -11.62 14.21 15.81
CA THR A 33 -12.43 13.40 16.75
C THR A 33 -12.51 11.94 16.34
N SER A 34 -12.33 11.63 15.05
CA SER A 34 -12.38 10.26 14.54
C SER A 34 -11.04 9.79 13.99
N ILE A 35 -10.80 8.48 14.07
CA ILE A 35 -9.61 7.83 13.48
C ILE A 35 -9.57 8.08 11.97
N VAL A 36 -10.71 8.05 11.29
CA VAL A 36 -10.80 8.26 9.84
C VAL A 36 -10.37 9.68 9.46
N GLU A 37 -10.83 10.70 10.18
CA GLU A 37 -10.42 12.09 9.94
C GLU A 37 -8.95 12.33 10.29
N ALA A 38 -8.47 11.74 11.38
CA ALA A 38 -7.06 11.82 11.75
C ALA A 38 -6.17 11.18 10.68
N SER A 39 -6.54 10.01 10.19
CA SER A 39 -5.85 9.33 9.09
C SER A 39 -5.90 10.12 7.80
N ASP A 40 -7.04 10.74 7.44
CA ASP A 40 -7.14 11.57 6.24
C ASP A 40 -6.13 12.73 6.25
N VAL A 41 -5.95 13.39 7.40
CA VAL A 41 -4.93 14.45 7.54
C VAL A 41 -3.52 13.91 7.28
N ILE A 42 -3.21 12.70 7.75
CA ILE A 42 -1.91 12.06 7.54
C ILE A 42 -1.74 11.62 6.09
N GLU A 43 -2.69 10.85 5.54
CA GLU A 43 -2.69 10.28 4.20
C GLU A 43 -2.72 11.32 3.08
N SER A 44 -3.32 12.48 3.35
CA SER A 44 -3.28 13.61 2.40
C SER A 44 -1.92 14.34 2.38
N SER A 45 -0.99 14.02 3.27
CA SER A 45 0.28 14.74 3.40
C SER A 45 1.42 14.11 2.59
N PRO A 46 2.10 14.87 1.70
CA PRO A 46 3.28 14.37 0.98
C PRO A 46 4.50 14.12 1.89
N LEU A 47 4.39 14.47 3.17
CA LEU A 47 5.43 14.26 4.17
C LEU A 47 5.54 12.80 4.59
N THR A 48 4.44 12.04 4.52
CA THR A 48 4.35 10.65 4.97
C THR A 48 4.33 9.67 3.79
N ASN A 49 4.69 8.43 4.08
CA ASN A 49 4.69 7.33 3.12
C ASN A 49 3.38 6.53 3.23
N THR A 50 2.25 7.20 3.02
CA THR A 50 0.92 6.61 2.98
C THR A 50 0.01 7.55 2.17
N GLY A 51 -0.97 7.01 1.45
CA GLY A 51 -1.85 7.78 0.56
C GLY A 51 -1.09 8.67 -0.42
N TYR A 52 -1.38 9.97 -0.40
CA TYR A 52 -0.68 10.98 -1.20
C TYR A 52 0.73 11.25 -0.64
N GLY A 53 1.75 10.78 -1.34
CA GLY A 53 3.15 10.84 -0.88
C GLY A 53 3.80 9.48 -0.67
N SER A 54 3.03 8.41 -0.87
CA SER A 54 3.52 7.04 -0.91
C SER A 54 4.69 6.84 -1.88
N SER A 55 5.48 5.83 -1.55
CA SER A 55 6.58 5.34 -2.37
C SER A 55 6.05 4.73 -3.65
N LEU A 56 6.89 4.74 -4.68
CA LEU A 56 6.56 4.17 -5.98
C LEU A 56 7.10 2.74 -6.07
N ASN A 57 6.30 1.84 -6.64
CA ASN A 57 6.75 0.51 -7.01
C ASN A 57 7.71 0.55 -8.22
N LEU A 58 8.22 -0.60 -8.65
CA LEU A 58 9.17 -0.70 -9.79
C LEU A 58 8.63 -0.05 -11.08
N LEU A 59 7.31 -0.11 -11.28
CA LEU A 59 6.60 0.47 -12.42
C LEU A 59 6.35 1.99 -12.27
N GLY A 60 6.70 2.58 -11.13
CA GLY A 60 6.48 4.00 -10.87
C GLY A 60 5.07 4.35 -10.40
N LYS A 61 4.27 3.34 -10.00
CA LYS A 61 2.90 3.52 -9.50
C LYS A 61 2.86 3.47 -7.97
N VAL A 62 1.82 4.06 -7.40
CA VAL A 62 1.51 3.95 -5.96
C VAL A 62 0.56 2.78 -5.76
N GLU A 63 0.89 1.92 -4.81
CA GLU A 63 0.05 0.83 -4.30
C GLU A 63 0.12 0.92 -2.78
N CYS A 64 -0.99 1.29 -2.14
CA CYS A 64 -1.10 1.41 -0.69
C CYS A 64 -1.78 0.17 -0.11
N ASP A 65 -1.46 -0.17 1.12
CA ASP A 65 -2.14 -1.21 1.88
C ASP A 65 -2.71 -0.59 3.16
N ALA A 66 -3.92 -0.98 3.53
CA ALA A 66 -4.56 -0.53 4.77
C ALA A 66 -5.28 -1.69 5.45
N SER A 67 -5.24 -1.70 6.78
CA SER A 67 -5.93 -2.70 7.60
C SER A 67 -6.44 -2.11 8.90
N PHE A 68 -7.43 -2.78 9.50
CA PHE A 68 -7.94 -2.45 10.81
C PHE A 68 -8.15 -3.72 11.64
N ILE A 69 -8.13 -3.54 12.96
CA ILE A 69 -8.48 -4.54 13.95
C ILE A 69 -9.38 -3.83 14.96
N THR A 70 -10.60 -4.33 15.13
CA THR A 70 -11.51 -3.96 16.22
C THR A 70 -11.73 -5.17 17.12
N ASN A 71 -12.52 -5.02 18.19
CA ASN A 71 -12.87 -6.13 19.06
C ASN A 71 -13.64 -7.24 18.32
N ASP A 72 -14.42 -6.85 17.31
CA ASP A 72 -15.38 -7.74 16.65
C ASP A 72 -14.94 -8.18 15.26
N LYS A 73 -14.08 -7.39 14.59
CA LYS A 73 -13.76 -7.58 13.18
C LYS A 73 -12.33 -7.21 12.85
N ILE A 74 -11.78 -7.93 11.88
CA ILE A 74 -10.51 -7.62 11.24
C ILE A 74 -10.72 -7.46 9.75
N GLY A 75 -9.97 -6.56 9.14
CA GLY A 75 -10.12 -6.28 7.72
C GLY A 75 -8.85 -5.69 7.11
N ALA A 76 -8.54 -6.09 5.88
CA ALA A 76 -7.42 -5.55 5.12
C ALA A 76 -7.79 -5.40 3.64
N VAL A 77 -7.30 -4.33 3.03
CA VAL A 77 -7.36 -4.11 1.59
C VAL A 77 -5.95 -3.79 1.10
N VAL A 78 -5.52 -4.50 0.07
CA VAL A 78 -4.17 -4.37 -0.51
C VAL A 78 -4.21 -3.81 -1.93
N ASN A 79 -3.08 -3.26 -2.38
CA ASN A 79 -2.90 -2.67 -3.71
C ASN A 79 -3.87 -1.51 -4.01
N MET A 80 -4.17 -0.71 -2.99
CA MET A 80 -5.06 0.44 -3.07
C MET A 80 -4.41 1.59 -3.85
N SER A 81 -5.11 2.02 -4.89
CA SER A 81 -4.77 3.15 -5.76
C SER A 81 -5.61 4.37 -5.41
N CYS A 82 -5.86 4.64 -4.12
CA CYS A 82 -6.70 5.74 -3.64
C CYS A 82 -5.95 6.69 -2.70
N LYS A 83 -6.37 7.96 -2.67
CA LYS A 83 -5.74 9.01 -1.87
C LYS A 83 -5.80 8.76 -0.37
N ASN A 84 -6.90 8.17 0.09
CA ASN A 84 -7.18 7.96 1.51
C ASN A 84 -7.46 6.48 1.81
N PRO A 85 -6.42 5.63 1.86
CA PRO A 85 -6.55 4.19 2.08
C PRO A 85 -7.38 3.82 3.31
N THR A 86 -7.20 4.49 4.45
CA THR A 86 -7.96 4.18 5.67
C THR A 86 -9.45 4.44 5.51
N LYS A 87 -9.82 5.58 4.90
CA LYS A 87 -11.23 5.92 4.68
C LYS A 87 -11.88 4.93 3.72
N GLU A 88 -11.17 4.59 2.65
CA GLU A 88 -11.65 3.68 1.62
C GLU A 88 -11.78 2.24 2.15
N LEU A 89 -10.86 1.81 3.02
CA LEU A 89 -10.92 0.54 3.74
C LEU A 89 -12.24 0.42 4.52
N PHE A 90 -12.58 1.41 5.35
CA PHE A 90 -13.83 1.37 6.11
C PHE A 90 -15.07 1.40 5.20
N ARG A 91 -15.04 2.16 4.10
CA ARG A 91 -16.12 2.20 3.12
C ARG A 91 -16.36 0.83 2.47
N VAL A 92 -15.29 0.13 2.07
CA VAL A 92 -15.37 -1.21 1.48
C VAL A 92 -15.96 -2.20 2.47
N PHE A 93 -15.48 -2.21 3.72
CA PHE A 93 -15.96 -3.15 4.72
C PHE A 93 -17.39 -2.86 5.17
N GLN A 94 -17.81 -1.59 5.26
CA GLN A 94 -19.21 -1.22 5.47
C GLN A 94 -20.12 -1.74 4.36
N TYR A 95 -19.68 -1.65 3.09
CA TYR A 95 -20.43 -2.21 1.97
C TYR A 95 -20.51 -3.74 2.04
N LEU A 96 -19.42 -4.42 2.43
CA LEU A 96 -19.45 -5.86 2.65
C LEU A 96 -20.41 -6.24 3.78
N ASP A 97 -20.44 -5.49 4.88
CA ASP A 97 -21.40 -5.74 5.95
C ASP A 97 -22.84 -5.75 5.41
N THR A 98 -23.22 -4.79 4.55
CA THR A 98 -24.55 -4.81 3.93
C THR A 98 -24.84 -6.01 3.02
N LEU A 99 -23.82 -6.66 2.47
CA LEU A 99 -23.99 -7.86 1.63
C LEU A 99 -24.12 -9.13 2.48
N TYR A 100 -23.36 -9.21 3.58
CA TYR A 100 -23.26 -10.40 4.43
C TYR A 100 -24.19 -10.34 5.66
N GLU A 101 -24.82 -9.20 5.96
CA GLU A 101 -25.87 -9.05 6.98
C GLU A 101 -27.21 -9.69 6.56
N SER A 102 -27.36 -10.11 5.30
CA SER A 102 -28.56 -10.84 4.88
C SER A 102 -28.57 -12.25 5.49
N ASP A 103 -29.56 -12.53 6.35
CA ASP A 103 -29.82 -13.82 7.04
C ASP A 103 -29.93 -15.04 6.09
N GLU A 104 -29.94 -14.81 4.78
CA GLU A 104 -30.09 -15.81 3.72
C GLU A 104 -28.77 -16.48 3.31
N THR A 105 -27.62 -16.00 3.80
CA THR A 105 -26.33 -16.55 3.39
C THR A 105 -25.53 -17.11 4.56
N ASP A 106 -25.29 -18.43 4.57
CA ASP A 106 -24.33 -19.11 5.47
C ASP A 106 -22.86 -18.75 5.17
N LEU A 107 -22.61 -17.58 4.58
CA LEU A 107 -21.31 -17.16 4.09
C LEU A 107 -20.62 -16.23 5.08
N THR A 108 -19.34 -16.50 5.32
CA THR A 108 -18.51 -15.62 6.14
C THR A 108 -17.97 -14.46 5.30
N SER A 109 -18.08 -13.23 5.82
CA SER A 109 -17.47 -12.04 5.19
C SER A 109 -15.96 -12.23 5.01
N PRO A 110 -15.39 -11.85 3.85
CA PRO A 110 -13.95 -11.93 3.63
C PRO A 110 -13.19 -10.95 4.54
N VAL A 111 -11.98 -11.35 4.92
CA VAL A 111 -11.09 -10.57 5.80
C VAL A 111 -10.05 -9.76 5.03
N MET A 112 -9.59 -10.26 3.88
CA MET A 112 -8.56 -9.59 3.07
C MET A 112 -9.00 -9.53 1.61
N LEU A 113 -8.84 -8.36 1.00
CA LEU A 113 -9.31 -8.08 -0.34
C LEU A 113 -8.23 -7.38 -1.16
N THR A 114 -8.26 -7.59 -2.47
CA THR A 114 -7.35 -6.93 -3.42
C THR A 114 -8.11 -5.83 -4.15
N TYR A 115 -7.71 -4.57 -3.94
CA TYR A 115 -8.44 -3.38 -4.38
C TYR A 115 -8.78 -3.34 -5.88
N PRO A 116 -7.87 -3.69 -6.81
CA PRO A 116 -8.19 -3.76 -8.24
C PRO A 116 -9.36 -4.70 -8.60
N LEU A 117 -9.56 -5.78 -7.82
CA LEU A 117 -10.64 -6.76 -8.07
C LEU A 117 -12.00 -6.26 -7.57
N LEU A 118 -12.01 -5.29 -6.65
CA LEU A 118 -13.23 -4.74 -6.08
C LEU A 118 -13.97 -3.80 -7.03
N LYS A 119 -13.32 -3.29 -8.09
CA LYS A 119 -13.91 -2.34 -9.07
C LYS A 119 -15.23 -2.80 -9.69
N ASN A 120 -15.40 -4.11 -9.82
CA ASN A 120 -16.61 -4.71 -10.40
C ASN A 120 -17.68 -5.03 -9.35
N LEU A 121 -17.33 -5.00 -8.06
CA LEU A 121 -18.18 -5.47 -6.96
C LEU A 121 -18.68 -4.32 -6.09
N VAL A 122 -17.78 -3.39 -5.76
CA VAL A 122 -18.03 -2.27 -4.88
C VAL A 122 -18.21 -1.00 -5.73
N PRO A 123 -19.34 -0.28 -5.59
CA PRO A 123 -19.58 0.90 -6.39
C PRO A 123 -18.55 2.00 -6.09
N HIS A 124 -18.27 2.82 -7.10
CA HIS A 124 -17.44 4.03 -7.02
C HIS A 124 -15.97 3.84 -6.61
N ILE A 125 -15.38 2.68 -6.89
CA ILE A 125 -13.92 2.54 -6.79
C ILE A 125 -13.26 3.21 -8.00
N VAL A 126 -12.41 4.21 -7.71
CA VAL A 126 -11.65 4.97 -8.72
C VAL A 126 -10.16 4.91 -8.37
N ASP A 127 -9.31 4.89 -9.40
CA ASP A 127 -7.87 5.05 -9.24
C ASP A 127 -7.51 6.54 -9.23
N ASP A 128 -6.84 6.98 -8.18
CA ASP A 128 -6.31 8.33 -8.05
C ASP A 128 -4.86 8.42 -8.60
N ASP A 129 -4.48 9.58 -9.15
CA ASP A 129 -3.06 9.89 -9.39
C ASP A 129 -2.42 10.41 -8.09
N LEU A 130 -1.68 9.52 -7.44
CA LEU A 130 -1.06 9.76 -6.13
C LEU A 130 0.43 10.11 -6.22
N VAL A 131 0.97 10.23 -7.43
CA VAL A 131 2.41 10.35 -7.63
C VAL A 131 2.88 11.77 -7.30
N SER A 132 3.46 11.94 -6.11
CA SER A 132 4.08 13.21 -5.70
C SER A 132 5.42 13.46 -6.43
N GLU A 133 5.78 14.73 -6.63
CA GLU A 133 7.07 15.11 -7.21
C GLU A 133 8.25 14.59 -6.38
N LYS A 134 8.09 14.59 -5.05
CA LYS A 134 9.03 14.02 -4.09
C LYS A 134 9.24 12.52 -4.36
N SER A 135 8.14 11.76 -4.48
CA SER A 135 8.19 10.31 -4.75
C SER A 135 8.86 10.00 -6.09
N ARG A 136 8.63 10.81 -7.14
CA ARG A 136 9.33 10.68 -8.43
C ARG A 136 10.85 10.85 -8.28
N LYS A 137 11.31 11.89 -7.58
CA LYS A 137 12.75 12.13 -7.36
C LYS A 137 13.42 10.97 -6.63
N TYR A 138 12.77 10.45 -5.58
CA TYR A 138 13.28 9.26 -4.88
C TYR A 138 13.33 8.04 -5.78
N MET A 139 12.28 7.79 -6.57
CA MET A 139 12.25 6.64 -7.47
C MET A 139 13.36 6.69 -8.52
N THR A 140 13.60 7.86 -9.12
CA THR A 140 14.72 8.03 -10.07
C THR A 140 16.05 7.70 -9.42
N CYS A 141 16.32 8.23 -8.21
CA CYS A 141 17.55 7.93 -7.47
C CYS A 141 17.70 6.43 -7.18
N THR A 142 16.60 5.79 -6.75
CA THR A 142 16.57 4.36 -6.46
C THR A 142 16.81 3.53 -7.72
N LYS A 143 16.15 3.85 -8.85
CA LYS A 143 16.40 3.18 -10.15
C LYS A 143 17.85 3.31 -10.58
N THR A 144 18.46 4.50 -10.49
CA THR A 144 19.87 4.70 -10.81
C THR A 144 20.80 3.83 -9.93
N ARG A 145 20.50 3.70 -8.63
CA ARG A 145 21.27 2.82 -7.73
C ARG A 145 21.11 1.35 -8.11
N PHE A 146 19.89 0.90 -8.37
CA PHE A 146 19.64 -0.47 -8.83
C PHE A 146 20.39 -0.78 -10.13
N SER A 147 20.33 0.11 -11.12
CA SER A 147 21.08 -0.06 -12.38
C SER A 147 22.59 -0.13 -12.14
N LYS A 148 23.16 0.70 -11.25
CA LYS A 148 24.59 0.63 -10.92
C LYS A 148 24.97 -0.71 -10.28
N VAL A 149 24.15 -1.23 -9.37
CA VAL A 149 24.39 -2.55 -8.74
C VAL A 149 24.29 -3.66 -9.79
N ILE A 150 23.28 -3.63 -10.66
CA ILE A 150 23.12 -4.60 -11.75
C ILE A 150 24.34 -4.55 -12.68
N ILE A 151 24.76 -3.35 -13.12
CA ILE A 151 25.92 -3.17 -14.00
C ILE A 151 27.21 -3.63 -13.32
N GLN A 152 27.42 -3.32 -12.04
CA GLN A 152 28.60 -3.77 -11.28
C GLN A 152 28.64 -5.30 -11.11
N ASN A 153 27.50 -5.97 -11.14
CA ASN A 153 27.41 -7.43 -11.09
C ASN A 153 27.35 -8.10 -12.49
N ILE A 154 27.37 -7.32 -13.59
CA ILE A 154 27.20 -7.81 -14.98
C ILE A 154 28.47 -7.64 -15.86
N VAL A 155 29.65 -7.36 -15.31
CA VAL A 155 30.92 -7.32 -16.10
C VAL A 155 32.04 -8.12 -15.41
N PRO A 156 32.74 -9.07 -16.09
CA PRO A 156 32.26 -10.12 -16.99
C PRO A 156 32.91 -11.49 -16.66
N TYR A 157 32.15 -12.60 -16.62
CA TYR A 157 32.71 -13.88 -17.09
C TYR A 157 32.45 -13.95 -18.59
N PRO A 158 33.41 -14.37 -19.44
CA PRO A 158 33.23 -14.44 -20.88
C PRO A 158 32.32 -15.64 -21.20
N MET A 159 31.01 -15.46 -21.10
CA MET A 159 30.04 -16.43 -21.58
C MET A 159 29.76 -16.15 -23.05
N ARG A 160 30.26 -17.05 -23.89
CA ARG A 160 29.95 -17.14 -25.32
C ARG A 160 28.45 -16.99 -25.53
N PHE A 161 28.07 -16.06 -26.42
CA PHE A 161 26.72 -15.99 -26.98
C PHE A 161 26.33 -17.35 -27.55
N SER A 162 25.36 -17.99 -26.92
CA SER A 162 24.56 -19.05 -27.51
C SER A 162 23.11 -18.61 -27.32
N ILE A 163 22.49 -18.12 -28.38
CA ILE A 163 21.05 -17.90 -28.42
C ILE A 163 20.42 -19.29 -28.31
N LEU A 164 19.74 -19.57 -27.20
CA LEU A 164 18.79 -20.67 -27.14
C LEU A 164 17.43 -20.13 -26.70
N LEU A 165 16.59 -19.92 -27.70
CA LEU A 165 15.15 -19.85 -27.58
C LEU A 165 14.67 -21.22 -27.08
N ALA A 166 14.00 -21.30 -25.92
CA ALA A 166 13.30 -22.51 -25.53
C ALA A 166 12.06 -22.18 -24.71
N SER A 167 10.94 -22.22 -25.41
CA SER A 167 9.58 -22.26 -24.90
C SER A 167 9.34 -23.49 -24.02
N LEU A 168 8.54 -23.30 -22.96
CA LEU A 168 7.42 -24.15 -22.53
C LEU A 168 7.68 -25.62 -22.06
N ILE A 169 6.87 -25.99 -21.07
CA ILE A 169 6.37 -27.34 -20.71
C ILE A 169 6.88 -27.95 -19.39
N TYR A 170 5.88 -28.05 -18.51
CA TYR A 170 5.74 -28.76 -17.24
C TYR A 170 6.00 -30.27 -17.38
N SER A 171 6.63 -30.91 -16.39
CA SER A 171 6.22 -32.27 -15.96
C SER A 171 6.86 -32.65 -14.62
N THR A 172 5.99 -32.89 -13.65
CA THR A 172 6.17 -33.73 -12.45
C THR A 172 6.98 -35.00 -12.71
N THR A 173 7.75 -35.46 -11.71
CA THR A 173 7.47 -36.68 -10.91
C THR A 173 8.64 -36.97 -9.95
N ARG A 174 8.27 -37.20 -8.68
CA ARG A 174 8.87 -38.06 -7.62
C ARG A 174 10.11 -38.90 -8.04
N ARG A 175 11.08 -39.24 -7.18
CA ARG A 175 10.96 -40.03 -5.92
C ARG A 175 12.39 -40.36 -5.43
N GLN A 176 12.57 -40.54 -4.11
CA GLN A 176 13.49 -41.49 -3.43
C GLN A 176 15.01 -41.41 -3.74
N LEU A 177 15.92 -41.37 -2.77
CA LEU A 177 16.01 -42.11 -1.51
C LEU A 177 16.46 -41.19 -0.36
#